data_AF-A0A1V4I2F8-F1
#
_entry.id   AF-A0A1V4I2F8-F1
#
_cell.length_a   1.000
_cell.length_b   1.000
_cell.length_c   1.000
_cell.angle_alpha   90.00
_cell.angle_beta   90.00
_cell.angle_gamma   90.00
#
_symmetry.space_group_name_H-M   'P 1'
#
loop_
_entity.id
_entity.type
_entity.pdbx_description
1 polymer ?
#
loop_
_entity_poly.entity_id
_entity_poly.type
_entity_poly.pdbx_seq_one_letter_code
_entity_poly.pdbx_strand_id
1 'polypeptide(L)'
;MDGGYQKTGQSVVDHINKYYGNPQRIDHVICTHNDGDHAGGLQTVLDSFEIGALWMLRPWLYSDQLIGRFPTYSSVDRLRSALRSAFPNLAALEDIANKRGIQIVEPFQGATIGAFWVMAPTRQRYFDLIVESGKTPEGAKDEGILAKAGAFVVEAAKQVTALVRAAWGDEYFPAGETSTENEMSVVQYTRILDKSIMLTGDTGRSGLREVIDYAKALGIPLPGLHYFQVPHHGGRHNVTTDLLDELLGPRLANQQNGTWTAVVSSAKADPDHPRKSVIRAMIHRGANVLTTEGSGKCVSKGAPDRGWYAATPEPYPPEQED
;
A
#
# COMPACT_ATOMS: atom_id res chain seq x y z
N MET A 1 -2.62 9.21 4.09
CA MET A 1 -2.06 7.85 4.07
C MET A 1 -1.03 7.86 2.97
N ASP A 2 0.22 7.62 3.34
CA ASP A 2 1.40 7.73 2.49
C ASP A 2 1.64 9.13 1.88
N GLY A 3 2.89 9.38 1.49
CA GLY A 3 3.38 10.70 1.09
C GLY A 3 4.12 10.74 -0.24
N GLY A 4 4.23 9.62 -0.95
CA GLY A 4 5.13 9.56 -2.10
C GLY A 4 6.59 9.48 -1.66
N TYR A 5 7.48 9.70 -2.61
CA TYR A 5 8.91 9.87 -2.35
C TYR A 5 9.19 11.16 -1.57
N GLN A 6 10.34 11.23 -0.88
CA GLN A 6 10.79 12.43 -0.18
C GLN A 6 10.81 13.67 -1.11
N LYS A 7 11.28 13.50 -2.35
CA LYS A 7 11.30 14.57 -3.37
C LYS A 7 9.91 15.09 -3.77
N THR A 8 8.85 14.32 -3.53
CA THR A 8 7.47 14.70 -3.82
C THR A 8 6.69 15.14 -2.59
N GLY A 9 7.29 15.15 -1.39
CA GLY A 9 6.59 15.55 -0.17
C GLY A 9 5.94 16.94 -0.24
N GLN A 10 6.62 17.91 -0.89
CA GLN A 10 6.06 19.25 -1.07
C GLN A 10 4.80 19.27 -1.93
N SER A 11 4.69 18.39 -2.95
CA SER A 11 3.48 18.37 -3.79
C SER A 11 2.25 17.86 -3.01
N VAL A 12 2.45 17.03 -1.99
CA VAL A 12 1.40 16.61 -1.06
C VAL A 12 0.96 17.79 -0.20
N VAL A 13 1.89 18.55 0.37
CA VAL A 13 1.61 19.76 1.15
C VAL A 13 0.83 20.78 0.30
N ASP A 14 1.32 21.07 -0.90
CA ASP A 14 0.70 22.02 -1.83
C ASP A 14 -0.72 21.57 -2.23
N HIS A 15 -0.90 20.26 -2.47
CA HIS A 15 -2.22 19.71 -2.76
C HIS A 15 -3.19 19.91 -1.60
N ILE A 16 -2.77 19.59 -0.37
CA ILE A 16 -3.60 19.77 0.83
C ILE A 16 -3.98 21.24 0.99
N ASN A 17 -3.00 22.14 0.90
CA ASN A 17 -3.22 23.57 1.09
C ASN A 17 -4.16 24.15 0.03
N LYS A 18 -3.99 23.73 -1.24
CA LYS A 18 -4.81 24.18 -2.36
C LYS A 18 -6.26 23.73 -2.24
N TYR A 19 -6.53 22.47 -1.92
CA TYR A 19 -7.86 21.88 -2.05
C TYR A 19 -8.63 21.74 -0.72
N TYR A 20 -7.96 21.86 0.43
CA TYR A 20 -8.58 21.63 1.74
C TYR A 20 -8.54 22.86 2.65
N GLY A 21 -8.46 24.06 2.04
CA GLY A 21 -8.60 25.33 2.76
C GLY A 21 -7.39 25.68 3.62
N ASN A 22 -6.18 25.29 3.19
CA ASN A 22 -4.92 25.57 3.89
C ASN A 22 -4.98 25.24 5.39
N PRO A 23 -5.27 23.99 5.76
CA PRO A 23 -5.46 23.61 7.14
C PRO A 23 -4.13 23.73 7.92
N GLN A 24 -4.21 24.13 9.18
CA GLN A 24 -3.03 24.11 10.07
C GLN A 24 -2.73 22.71 10.60
N ARG A 25 -3.77 21.88 10.72
CA ARG A 25 -3.72 20.58 11.40
C ARG A 25 -4.17 19.44 10.52
N ILE A 26 -3.50 18.30 10.65
CA ILE A 26 -3.91 17.00 10.14
C ILE A 26 -4.06 16.06 11.34
N ASP A 27 -5.26 15.54 11.57
CA ASP A 27 -5.52 14.70 12.76
C ASP A 27 -4.77 13.36 12.70
N HIS A 28 -4.70 12.74 11.53
CA HIS A 28 -4.09 11.43 11.34
C HIS A 28 -3.22 11.39 10.08
N VAL A 29 -1.94 11.11 10.28
CA VAL A 29 -1.00 10.72 9.21
C VAL A 29 -0.74 9.23 9.35
N ILE A 30 -0.84 8.47 8.26
CA ILE A 30 -0.68 7.02 8.27
C ILE A 30 0.44 6.67 7.28
N CYS A 31 1.42 5.90 7.74
CA CYS A 31 2.46 5.28 6.92
C CYS A 31 2.15 3.80 6.79
N THR A 32 1.92 3.32 5.57
CA THR A 32 1.52 1.91 5.35
C THR A 32 2.65 0.94 5.64
N HIS A 33 3.84 1.24 5.13
CA HIS A 33 5.04 0.43 5.31
C HIS A 33 6.29 1.30 5.06
N ASN A 34 7.47 0.69 5.06
CA ASN A 34 8.74 1.42 5.09
C ASN A 34 9.20 1.99 3.74
N ASP A 35 8.63 1.59 2.60
CA ASP A 35 9.27 1.93 1.33
C ASP A 35 9.18 3.42 0.99
N GLY A 36 10.15 3.87 0.19
CA GLY A 36 10.47 5.29 0.05
C GLY A 36 9.37 6.12 -0.61
N ASP A 37 8.62 5.52 -1.53
CA ASP A 37 7.40 6.02 -2.17
C ASP A 37 6.18 6.10 -1.24
N HIS A 38 6.26 5.54 -0.04
CA HIS A 38 5.18 5.60 0.93
C HIS A 38 5.55 6.52 2.08
N ALA A 39 6.67 6.22 2.73
CA ALA A 39 7.14 6.91 3.93
C ALA A 39 7.88 8.21 3.64
N GLY A 40 8.52 8.35 2.46
CA GLY A 40 9.49 9.41 2.20
C GLY A 40 8.89 10.80 2.29
N GLY A 41 7.83 11.08 1.52
CA GLY A 41 7.20 12.39 1.48
C GLY A 41 6.40 12.74 2.75
N LEU A 42 6.11 11.74 3.60
CA LEU A 42 5.48 11.99 4.90
C LEU A 42 6.38 12.82 5.82
N GLN A 43 7.71 12.75 5.67
CA GLN A 43 8.63 13.59 6.46
C GLN A 43 8.29 15.09 6.28
N THR A 44 8.10 15.54 5.04
CA THR A 44 7.71 16.92 4.73
C THR A 44 6.32 17.25 5.28
N VAL A 45 5.38 16.32 5.21
CA VAL A 45 4.02 16.50 5.77
C VAL A 45 4.09 16.67 7.28
N LEU A 46 4.86 15.82 7.98
CA LEU A 46 5.05 15.93 9.42
C LEU A 46 5.66 17.28 9.78
N ASP A 47 6.64 17.79 9.05
CA ASP A 47 7.23 19.10 9.33
C ASP A 47 6.28 20.28 9.08
N SER A 48 5.42 20.15 8.06
CA SER A 48 4.61 21.26 7.54
C SER A 48 3.31 21.53 8.30
N PHE A 49 2.76 20.52 8.98
CA PHE A 49 1.45 20.61 9.66
C PHE A 49 1.56 20.31 11.16
N GLU A 50 0.59 20.79 11.94
CA GLU A 50 0.31 20.25 13.26
C GLU A 50 -0.29 18.85 13.08
N ILE A 51 0.33 17.82 13.68
CA ILE A 51 -0.11 16.44 13.50
C ILE A 51 -0.71 15.93 14.81
N GLY A 52 -1.96 15.46 14.75
CA GLY A 52 -2.62 14.85 15.90
C GLY A 52 -1.95 13.53 16.29
N ALA A 53 -1.87 12.59 15.35
CA ALA A 53 -1.17 11.32 15.53
C ALA A 53 -0.53 10.83 14.22
N LEU A 54 0.65 10.22 14.35
CA LEU A 54 1.30 9.43 13.32
C LEU A 54 1.02 7.96 13.57
N TRP A 55 0.40 7.29 12.61
CA TRP A 55 0.12 5.87 12.64
C TRP A 55 1.15 5.13 11.79
N MET A 56 1.94 4.28 12.44
CA MET A 56 2.98 3.48 11.80
C MET A 56 3.35 2.29 12.69
N LEU A 57 3.79 1.19 12.08
CA LEU A 57 4.35 0.06 12.80
C LEU A 57 5.88 0.18 12.84
N ARG A 58 6.48 -0.10 14.00
CA ARG A 58 7.91 0.09 14.26
C ARG A 58 8.56 -1.23 14.65
N PRO A 59 9.27 -1.93 13.72
CA PRO A 59 9.81 -3.26 13.97
C PRO A 59 10.68 -3.37 15.23
N TRP A 60 11.50 -2.35 15.49
CA TRP A 60 12.43 -2.32 16.62
C TRP A 60 11.77 -2.27 18.00
N LEU A 61 10.47 -1.96 18.09
CA LEU A 61 9.76 -2.00 19.38
C LEU A 61 9.51 -3.43 19.88
N TYR A 62 9.53 -4.42 19.00
CA TYR A 62 9.20 -5.80 19.32
C TYR A 62 10.44 -6.69 19.49
N SER A 63 11.64 -6.09 19.60
CA SER A 63 12.89 -6.85 19.66
C SER A 63 12.98 -7.79 20.86
N ASP A 64 12.31 -7.47 21.97
CA ASP A 64 12.22 -8.34 23.15
C ASP A 64 11.40 -9.61 22.88
N GLN A 65 10.29 -9.47 22.15
CA GLN A 65 9.41 -10.56 21.75
C GLN A 65 9.99 -11.37 20.60
N LEU A 66 10.77 -10.73 19.73
CA LEU A 66 11.33 -11.35 18.54
C LEU A 66 12.70 -12.00 18.78
N ILE A 67 13.42 -11.69 19.86
CA ILE A 67 14.81 -12.14 20.05
C ILE A 67 15.00 -13.65 19.88
N GLY A 68 14.05 -14.47 20.35
CA GLY A 68 14.11 -15.93 20.22
C GLY A 68 13.96 -16.45 18.77
N ARG A 69 13.53 -15.60 17.84
CA ARG A 69 13.38 -15.89 16.41
C ARG A 69 14.58 -15.44 15.58
N PHE A 70 15.52 -14.71 16.17
CA PHE A 70 16.76 -14.25 15.56
C PHE A 70 17.95 -14.99 16.19
N PRO A 71 18.27 -16.23 15.77
CA PRO A 71 19.31 -17.06 16.40
C PRO A 71 20.69 -16.41 16.43
N THR A 72 20.93 -15.39 15.60
CA THR A 72 22.21 -14.67 15.54
C THR A 72 22.32 -13.52 16.54
N TYR A 73 21.26 -13.23 17.28
CA TYR A 73 21.21 -12.17 18.28
C TYR A 73 20.99 -12.73 19.67
N SER A 74 21.86 -12.33 20.61
CA SER A 74 21.73 -12.62 22.04
C SER A 74 21.43 -11.38 22.88
N SER A 75 21.29 -10.21 22.24
CA SER A 75 21.02 -8.93 22.89
C SER A 75 19.84 -8.23 22.22
N VAL A 76 18.81 -7.95 23.02
CA VAL A 76 17.62 -7.19 22.59
C VAL A 76 18.00 -5.82 22.05
N ASP A 77 18.95 -5.13 22.68
CA ASP A 77 19.38 -3.79 22.23
C ASP A 77 20.12 -3.83 20.88
N ARG A 78 20.92 -4.87 20.63
CA ARG A 78 21.55 -5.07 19.32
C ARG A 78 20.52 -5.37 18.24
N LEU A 79 19.52 -6.20 18.53
CA LEU A 79 18.43 -6.49 17.58
C LEU A 79 17.59 -5.24 17.31
N ARG A 80 17.24 -4.49 18.35
CA ARG A 80 16.53 -3.20 18.24
C ARG A 80 17.27 -2.24 17.31
N SER A 81 18.58 -2.11 17.51
CA SER A 81 19.42 -1.23 16.70
C SER A 81 19.47 -1.70 15.23
N ALA A 82 19.65 -3.01 15.01
CA ALA A 82 19.68 -3.59 13.66
C ALA A 82 18.35 -3.42 12.92
N LEU A 83 17.21 -3.69 13.57
CA LEU A 83 15.89 -3.48 12.99
C LEU A 83 15.66 -1.99 12.70
N ARG A 84 16.03 -1.08 13.61
CA ARG A 84 15.91 0.36 13.34
C ARG A 84 16.70 0.79 12.10
N SER A 85 17.90 0.24 11.91
CA SER A 85 18.71 0.50 10.71
C SER A 85 18.14 -0.13 9.43
N ALA A 86 17.48 -1.29 9.52
CA ALA A 86 16.86 -1.99 8.39
C ALA A 86 15.63 -1.25 7.82
N PHE A 87 14.96 -0.44 8.64
CA PHE A 87 13.75 0.30 8.28
C PHE A 87 13.96 1.83 8.40
N PRO A 88 14.85 2.41 7.58
CA PRO A 88 15.35 3.77 7.78
C PRO A 88 14.29 4.86 7.57
N ASN A 89 13.31 4.66 6.69
CA ASN A 89 12.28 5.67 6.46
C ASN A 89 11.31 5.74 7.64
N LEU A 90 10.93 4.58 8.19
CA LEU A 90 10.17 4.53 9.43
C LEU A 90 10.96 5.16 10.59
N ALA A 91 12.26 4.90 10.67
CA ALA A 91 13.12 5.49 11.69
C ALA A 91 13.15 7.02 11.59
N ALA A 92 13.27 7.56 10.38
CA ALA A 92 13.22 9.00 10.12
C ALA A 92 11.88 9.64 10.52
N LEU A 93 10.75 8.97 10.24
CA LEU A 93 9.44 9.45 10.68
C LEU A 93 9.32 9.46 12.22
N GLU A 94 9.84 8.43 12.90
CA GLU A 94 9.90 8.41 14.37
C GLU A 94 10.77 9.55 14.93
N ASP A 95 11.93 9.83 14.31
CA ASP A 95 12.81 10.92 14.76
C ASP A 95 12.13 12.29 14.66
N ILE A 96 11.42 12.56 13.55
CA ILE A 96 10.64 13.79 13.36
C ILE A 96 9.50 13.85 14.38
N ALA A 97 8.76 12.76 14.56
CA ALA A 97 7.64 12.70 15.49
C ALA A 97 8.11 12.96 16.94
N ASN A 98 9.19 12.33 17.38
CA ASN A 98 9.77 12.55 18.71
C ASN A 98 10.24 13.99 18.89
N LYS A 99 10.94 14.55 17.89
CA LYS A 99 11.41 15.94 17.93
C LYS A 99 10.26 16.95 18.03
N ARG A 100 9.12 16.66 17.39
CA ARG A 100 7.94 17.53 17.36
C ARG A 100 6.90 17.19 18.44
N GLY A 101 7.13 16.17 19.26
CA GLY A 101 6.18 15.70 20.27
C GLY A 101 4.89 15.11 19.68
N ILE A 102 4.95 14.55 18.46
CA ILE A 102 3.81 13.90 17.81
C ILE A 102 3.62 12.50 18.40
N GLN A 103 2.40 12.17 18.80
CA GLN A 103 2.06 10.82 19.27
C GLN A 103 2.18 9.81 18.12
N ILE A 104 2.91 8.71 18.36
CA ILE A 104 3.00 7.58 17.44
C ILE A 104 2.10 6.43 17.93
N VAL A 105 1.22 5.93 17.06
CA VAL A 105 0.22 4.89 17.39
C VAL A 105 0.37 3.69 16.43
N GLU A 106 0.13 2.48 16.93
CA GLU A 106 0.23 1.23 16.15
C GLU A 106 -1.07 0.92 15.39
N PRO A 107 -1.08 0.91 14.04
CA PRO A 107 -2.24 0.54 13.24
C PRO A 107 -2.27 -0.98 12.97
N PHE A 108 -2.50 -1.79 14.00
CA PHE A 108 -2.78 -3.22 13.79
C PHE A 108 -4.26 -3.47 13.46
N GLN A 109 -4.54 -4.62 12.83
CA GLN A 109 -5.91 -5.09 12.58
C GLN A 109 -6.80 -4.90 13.83
N GLY A 110 -7.97 -4.29 13.64
CA GLY A 110 -8.88 -3.96 14.73
C GLY A 110 -8.81 -2.51 15.21
N ALA A 111 -7.70 -1.79 14.97
CA ALA A 111 -7.57 -0.39 15.35
C ALA A 111 -8.51 0.51 14.52
N THR A 112 -8.94 1.63 15.12
CA THR A 112 -9.75 2.66 14.45
C THR A 112 -8.95 3.95 14.29
N ILE A 113 -8.90 4.49 13.07
CA ILE A 113 -8.21 5.73 12.71
C ILE A 113 -9.24 6.70 12.13
N GLY A 114 -9.74 7.61 12.96
CA GLY A 114 -10.89 8.44 12.59
C GLY A 114 -12.08 7.59 12.16
N ALA A 115 -12.52 7.73 10.91
CA ALA A 115 -13.62 6.93 10.35
C ALA A 115 -13.20 5.57 9.77
N PHE A 116 -11.90 5.27 9.74
CA PHE A 116 -11.35 4.05 9.13
C PHE A 116 -11.10 2.97 10.17
N TRP A 117 -11.31 1.71 9.76
CA TRP A 117 -10.95 0.51 10.49
C TRP A 117 -9.75 -0.15 9.82
N VAL A 118 -8.71 -0.44 10.58
CA VAL A 118 -7.55 -1.20 10.10
C VAL A 118 -7.93 -2.67 9.93
N MET A 119 -7.72 -3.17 8.72
CA MET A 119 -8.05 -4.54 8.29
C MET A 119 -6.85 -5.49 8.31
N ALA A 120 -5.64 -4.95 8.14
CA ALA A 120 -4.37 -5.69 8.18
C ALA A 120 -3.22 -4.72 8.50
N PRO A 121 -2.08 -5.21 9.00
CA PRO A 121 -1.81 -6.60 9.38
C PRO A 121 -2.26 -6.92 10.82
N THR A 122 -2.50 -8.20 11.13
CA THR A 122 -2.49 -8.67 12.52
C THR A 122 -1.10 -8.52 13.14
N ARG A 123 -1.04 -8.38 14.47
CA ARG A 123 0.25 -8.28 15.18
C ARG A 123 1.14 -9.50 14.94
N GLN A 124 0.56 -10.70 14.99
CA GLN A 124 1.31 -11.94 14.79
C GLN A 124 1.89 -12.01 13.37
N ARG A 125 1.08 -11.75 12.33
CA ARG A 125 1.55 -11.73 10.94
C ARG A 125 2.66 -10.70 10.76
N TYR A 126 2.51 -9.50 11.33
CA TYR A 126 3.57 -8.50 11.26
C TYR A 126 4.89 -8.97 11.89
N PHE A 127 4.84 -9.72 12.99
CA PHE A 127 6.04 -10.31 13.61
C PHE A 127 6.68 -11.37 12.73
N ASP A 128 5.87 -12.19 12.05
CA ASP A 128 6.35 -13.17 11.09
C ASP A 128 7.06 -12.46 9.91
N LEU A 129 6.45 -11.42 9.36
CA LEU A 129 7.03 -10.60 8.30
C LEU A 129 8.33 -9.90 8.72
N ILE A 130 8.46 -9.45 9.97
CA ILE A 130 9.74 -8.88 10.44
C ILE A 130 10.85 -9.93 10.38
N VAL A 131 10.57 -11.18 10.74
CA VAL A 131 11.56 -12.26 10.74
C VAL A 131 11.91 -12.70 9.32
N GLU A 132 10.91 -12.74 8.43
CA GLU A 132 11.06 -13.15 7.03
C GLU A 132 11.68 -12.07 6.13
N SER A 133 11.71 -10.82 6.57
CA SER A 133 12.20 -9.70 5.77
C SER A 133 13.69 -9.85 5.44
N GLY A 134 14.00 -9.79 4.14
CA GLY A 134 15.37 -9.75 3.60
C GLY A 134 16.21 -8.58 4.13
N LYS A 135 15.55 -7.50 4.57
CA LYS A 135 16.21 -6.32 5.18
C LYS A 135 16.73 -6.61 6.59
N THR A 136 16.33 -7.73 7.20
CA THR A 136 16.77 -8.10 8.56
C THR A 136 17.99 -9.02 8.54
N PRO A 137 18.71 -9.14 9.67
CA PRO A 137 19.96 -9.89 9.69
C PRO A 137 19.88 -11.37 9.30
N GLU A 138 18.74 -12.04 9.54
CA GLU A 138 18.56 -13.44 9.10
C GLU A 138 18.21 -13.50 7.62
N GLY A 139 17.33 -12.62 7.13
CA GLY A 139 17.04 -12.49 5.71
C GLY A 139 18.28 -12.14 4.86
N ALA A 140 19.16 -11.28 5.39
CA ALA A 140 20.42 -10.93 4.76
C ALA A 140 21.45 -12.09 4.72
N LYS A 141 21.28 -13.16 5.50
CA LYS A 141 22.12 -14.37 5.44
C LYS A 141 21.68 -15.35 4.37
N ASP A 142 20.37 -15.48 4.17
CA ASP A 142 19.82 -16.25 3.04
C ASP A 142 20.15 -15.56 1.71
N GLU A 143 20.12 -14.23 1.67
CA GLU A 143 20.69 -13.47 0.55
C GLU A 143 22.23 -13.53 0.53
N GLY A 144 22.90 -13.68 1.68
CA GLY A 144 24.35 -13.68 1.83
C GLY A 144 25.09 -14.89 1.24
N ILE A 145 24.39 -15.99 0.95
CA ILE A 145 24.93 -17.07 0.10
C ILE A 145 24.97 -16.62 -1.38
N LEU A 146 24.07 -15.72 -1.79
CA LEU A 146 24.08 -15.06 -3.10
C LEU A 146 24.94 -13.77 -3.14
N ALA A 147 25.08 -13.04 -2.04
CA ALA A 147 25.58 -11.67 -1.98
C ALA A 147 27.04 -11.50 -1.51
N LYS A 148 27.93 -12.48 -1.75
CA LYS A 148 29.39 -12.25 -1.66
C LYS A 148 29.96 -11.39 -2.79
N ALA A 149 29.12 -10.63 -3.50
CA ALA A 149 29.53 -9.73 -4.56
C ALA A 149 28.78 -8.38 -4.47
N GLY A 150 29.46 -7.37 -3.94
CA GLY A 150 29.26 -5.96 -4.33
C GLY A 150 28.09 -5.19 -3.71
N ALA A 151 28.31 -3.88 -3.55
CA ALA A 151 27.36 -2.89 -3.06
C ALA A 151 25.95 -3.06 -3.65
N PHE A 152 24.94 -3.11 -2.77
CA PHE A 152 23.53 -3.23 -3.14
C PHE A 152 23.02 -1.90 -3.72
N VAL A 153 23.34 -1.66 -4.99
CA VAL A 153 22.51 -0.87 -5.90
C VAL A 153 21.63 -1.91 -6.58
N VAL A 154 20.36 -2.02 -6.19
CA VAL A 154 19.37 -2.77 -6.99
C VAL A 154 19.07 -1.89 -8.19
N GLU A 155 19.94 -1.95 -9.19
CA GLU A 155 19.58 -1.50 -10.53
C GLU A 155 18.64 -2.57 -11.08
N ALA A 156 17.34 -2.31 -10.95
CA ALA A 156 16.30 -3.17 -11.51
C ALA A 156 16.54 -3.27 -13.02
N ALA A 157 17.14 -4.38 -13.45
CA ALA A 157 17.19 -4.72 -14.87
C ALA A 157 15.73 -4.86 -15.34
N LYS A 158 15.24 -3.87 -16.10
CA LYS A 158 13.91 -3.91 -16.70
C LYS A 158 13.84 -5.12 -17.63
N GLN A 159 13.24 -6.20 -17.16
CA GLN A 159 12.86 -7.30 -18.04
C GLN A 159 11.74 -6.77 -18.94
N VAL A 160 12.03 -6.66 -20.24
CA VAL A 160 11.02 -6.34 -21.24
C VAL A 160 10.01 -7.49 -21.24
N THR A 161 8.88 -7.30 -20.57
CA THR A 161 7.81 -8.29 -20.56
C THR A 161 7.09 -8.21 -21.91
N ALA A 162 6.99 -9.33 -22.60
CA ALA A 162 6.26 -9.39 -23.87
C ALA A 162 4.77 -9.12 -23.63
N LEU A 163 4.13 -8.42 -24.57
CA LEU A 163 2.70 -8.19 -24.57
C LEU A 163 2.03 -9.15 -25.55
N VAL A 164 0.99 -9.83 -25.08
CA VAL A 164 0.20 -10.77 -25.86
C VAL A 164 -1.25 -10.32 -25.92
N ARG A 165 -1.90 -10.48 -27.09
CA ARG A 165 -3.35 -10.30 -27.19
C ARG A 165 -4.04 -11.33 -26.31
N ALA A 166 -5.02 -10.89 -25.55
CA ALA A 166 -5.73 -11.74 -24.59
C ALA A 166 -7.23 -11.57 -24.73
N ALA A 167 -7.99 -12.68 -24.69
CA ALA A 167 -9.44 -12.65 -24.81
C ALA A 167 -10.07 -11.98 -23.59
N TRP A 168 -11.34 -11.60 -23.67
CA TRP A 168 -12.05 -11.09 -22.50
C TRP A 168 -12.07 -12.12 -21.37
N GLY A 169 -11.77 -11.68 -20.15
CA GLY A 169 -11.74 -12.54 -18.97
C GLY A 169 -10.40 -13.23 -18.73
N ASP A 170 -9.49 -13.26 -19.72
CA ASP A 170 -8.13 -13.78 -19.53
C ASP A 170 -7.31 -12.83 -18.67
N GLU A 171 -6.75 -13.37 -17.59
CA GLU A 171 -5.92 -12.68 -16.62
C GLU A 171 -4.63 -13.47 -16.43
N TYR A 172 -3.49 -12.78 -16.47
CA TYR A 172 -2.22 -13.39 -16.16
C TYR A 172 -1.59 -12.71 -14.94
N PHE A 173 -1.41 -13.51 -13.89
CA PHE A 173 -0.66 -13.14 -12.71
C PHE A 173 0.45 -14.18 -12.50
N PRO A 174 1.73 -13.76 -12.54
CA PRO A 174 2.84 -14.69 -12.42
C PRO A 174 2.86 -15.37 -11.05
N ALA A 175 3.41 -16.57 -10.99
CA ALA A 175 3.74 -17.23 -9.73
C ALA A 175 4.79 -16.40 -8.97
N GLY A 176 4.71 -16.40 -7.64
CA GLY A 176 5.59 -15.61 -6.79
C GLY A 176 4.87 -14.44 -6.12
N GLU A 177 5.23 -14.22 -4.87
CA GLU A 177 4.65 -13.20 -4.00
C GLU A 177 5.36 -11.85 -4.20
N THR A 178 4.74 -10.80 -3.67
CA THR A 178 5.38 -9.48 -3.54
C THR A 178 6.42 -9.49 -2.40
N SER A 179 7.11 -8.38 -2.17
CA SER A 179 8.10 -8.30 -1.08
C SER A 179 7.45 -8.44 0.31
N THR A 180 8.23 -8.89 1.29
CA THR A 180 7.79 -8.95 2.68
C THR A 180 7.40 -7.57 3.21
N GLU A 181 8.08 -6.50 2.77
CA GLU A 181 7.74 -5.13 3.18
C GLU A 181 6.41 -4.65 2.59
N ASN A 182 6.09 -5.03 1.36
CA ASN A 182 4.78 -4.78 0.77
C ASN A 182 3.68 -5.47 1.58
N GLU A 183 3.92 -6.72 2.01
CA GLU A 183 3.01 -7.47 2.88
C GLU A 183 2.87 -6.91 4.30
N MET A 184 3.76 -6.02 4.75
CA MET A 184 3.63 -5.27 6.00
C MET A 184 2.63 -4.10 5.90
N SER A 185 2.15 -3.78 4.70
CA SER A 185 1.26 -2.64 4.45
C SER A 185 0.02 -2.66 5.34
N VAL A 186 -0.26 -1.50 5.94
CA VAL A 186 -1.52 -1.22 6.62
C VAL A 186 -2.65 -1.13 5.59
N VAL A 187 -3.64 -2.03 5.70
CA VAL A 187 -4.90 -1.94 4.93
C VAL A 187 -5.97 -1.33 5.81
N GLN A 188 -6.76 -0.41 5.28
CA GLN A 188 -7.88 0.19 6.00
C GLN A 188 -9.17 0.26 5.18
N TYR A 189 -10.29 0.08 5.87
CA TYR A 189 -11.63 0.10 5.32
C TYR A 189 -12.49 1.18 5.99
N THR A 190 -13.43 1.76 5.26
CA THR A 190 -14.49 2.56 5.87
C THR A 190 -15.79 2.49 5.06
N ARG A 191 -16.90 2.83 5.70
CA ARG A 191 -18.18 3.10 5.04
C ARG A 191 -18.68 4.50 5.42
N ILE A 192 -18.58 5.45 4.51
CA ILE A 192 -18.99 6.85 4.72
C ILE A 192 -20.09 7.19 3.71
N LEU A 193 -21.23 7.70 4.18
CA LEU A 193 -22.38 8.04 3.33
C LEU A 193 -22.74 6.89 2.37
N ASP A 194 -22.83 5.66 2.89
CA ASP A 194 -23.10 4.43 2.13
C ASP A 194 -22.07 4.06 1.05
N LYS A 195 -20.88 4.67 1.08
CA LYS A 195 -19.77 4.32 0.19
C LYS A 195 -18.69 3.60 0.97
N SER A 196 -18.48 2.34 0.58
CA SER A 196 -17.40 1.47 1.05
C SER A 196 -16.10 1.82 0.33
N ILE A 197 -15.06 2.11 1.10
CA ILE A 197 -13.72 2.47 0.61
C ILE A 197 -12.72 1.50 1.24
N MET A 198 -11.82 0.94 0.45
CA MET A 198 -10.68 0.16 0.94
C MET A 198 -9.38 0.71 0.36
N LEU A 199 -8.43 1.00 1.24
CA LEU A 199 -7.11 1.51 0.92
C LEU A 199 -6.09 0.46 1.34
N THR A 200 -5.33 -0.06 0.37
CA THR A 200 -4.51 -1.26 0.53
C THR A 200 -3.04 -0.99 0.74
N GLY A 201 -2.56 0.24 0.47
CA GLY A 201 -1.12 0.44 0.28
C GLY A 201 -0.61 -0.57 -0.75
N ASP A 202 0.43 -1.31 -0.39
CA ASP A 202 1.10 -2.27 -1.27
C ASP A 202 0.88 -3.72 -0.87
N THR A 203 -0.16 -3.99 -0.07
CA THR A 203 -0.45 -5.35 0.42
C THR A 203 -0.45 -6.39 -0.69
N GLY A 204 0.15 -7.54 -0.40
CA GLY A 204 0.22 -8.68 -1.31
C GLY A 204 -0.95 -9.65 -1.14
N ARG A 205 -0.83 -10.80 -1.78
CA ARG A 205 -1.91 -11.79 -1.86
C ARG A 205 -2.28 -12.34 -0.49
N SER A 206 -1.28 -12.59 0.35
CA SER A 206 -1.50 -13.18 1.66
C SER A 206 -2.09 -12.16 2.65
N GLY A 207 -1.73 -10.88 2.54
CA GLY A 207 -2.38 -9.82 3.30
C GLY A 207 -3.80 -9.53 2.81
N LEU A 208 -4.07 -9.60 1.50
CA LEU A 208 -5.43 -9.50 0.97
C LEU A 208 -6.32 -10.66 1.44
N ARG A 209 -5.77 -11.88 1.53
CA ARG A 209 -6.47 -13.02 2.15
C ARG A 209 -6.87 -12.71 3.59
N GLU A 210 -5.93 -12.19 4.40
CA GLU A 210 -6.21 -11.76 5.79
C GLU A 210 -7.35 -10.72 5.83
N VAL A 211 -7.32 -9.73 4.93
CA VAL A 211 -8.35 -8.69 4.83
C VAL A 211 -9.73 -9.30 4.50
N ILE A 212 -9.81 -10.24 3.56
CA ILE A 212 -11.07 -10.88 3.18
C ILE A 212 -11.61 -11.72 4.35
N ASP A 213 -10.76 -12.48 5.03
CA ASP A 213 -11.17 -13.29 6.18
C ASP A 213 -11.67 -12.42 7.34
N TYR A 214 -10.97 -11.33 7.62
CA TYR A 214 -11.38 -10.39 8.66
C TYR A 214 -12.68 -9.65 8.29
N ALA A 215 -12.83 -9.24 7.02
CA ALA A 215 -14.07 -8.65 6.52
C ALA A 215 -15.27 -9.59 6.70
N LYS A 216 -15.11 -10.88 6.38
CA LYS A 216 -16.14 -11.91 6.61
C LYS A 216 -16.48 -12.03 8.11
N ALA A 217 -15.46 -12.05 8.98
CA ALA A 217 -15.66 -12.13 10.43
C ALA A 217 -16.43 -10.92 10.99
N LEU A 218 -16.23 -9.73 10.41
CA LEU A 218 -16.94 -8.50 10.77
C LEU A 218 -18.31 -8.33 10.09
N GLY A 219 -18.70 -9.25 9.19
CA GLY A 219 -19.93 -9.11 8.40
C GLY A 219 -19.89 -7.97 7.38
N ILE A 220 -18.69 -7.54 6.96
CA ILE A 220 -18.53 -6.56 5.88
C ILE A 220 -18.89 -7.25 4.56
N PRO A 221 -19.84 -6.72 3.77
CA PRO A 221 -20.25 -7.36 2.53
C PRO A 221 -19.14 -7.25 1.48
N LEU A 222 -18.64 -8.42 1.05
CA LEU A 222 -17.76 -8.61 -0.09
C LEU A 222 -18.37 -9.65 -1.05
N PRO A 223 -18.41 -9.39 -2.36
CA PRO A 223 -18.03 -8.13 -3.00
C PRO A 223 -19.01 -6.99 -2.68
N GLY A 224 -18.61 -5.75 -2.98
CA GLY A 224 -19.45 -4.56 -2.71
C GLY A 224 -18.70 -3.30 -2.34
N LEU A 225 -17.40 -3.22 -2.68
CA LEU A 225 -16.62 -1.99 -2.55
C LEU A 225 -17.06 -0.96 -3.60
N HIS A 226 -17.15 0.30 -3.20
CA HIS A 226 -17.41 1.39 -4.14
C HIS A 226 -16.13 2.03 -4.65
N TYR A 227 -15.12 2.09 -3.77
CA TYR A 227 -13.80 2.62 -4.06
C TYR A 227 -12.74 1.68 -3.52
N PHE A 228 -11.83 1.26 -4.39
CA PHE A 228 -10.74 0.35 -4.06
C PHE A 228 -9.43 0.96 -4.54
N GLN A 229 -8.47 1.12 -3.64
CA GLN A 229 -7.09 1.34 -4.03
C GLN A 229 -6.53 0.02 -4.53
N VAL A 230 -6.06 -0.02 -5.78
CA VAL A 230 -5.35 -1.18 -6.31
C VAL A 230 -3.97 -1.22 -5.66
N PRO A 231 -3.54 -2.35 -5.09
CA PRO A 231 -2.29 -2.41 -4.36
C PRO A 231 -1.06 -2.23 -5.26
N HIS A 232 0.01 -1.68 -4.69
CA HIS A 232 1.35 -1.63 -5.27
C HIS A 232 1.36 -1.09 -6.70
N HIS A 233 0.74 0.08 -6.86
CA HIS A 233 0.66 0.79 -8.14
C HIS A 233 0.02 -0.02 -9.29
N GLY A 234 -0.66 -1.15 -9.00
CA GLY A 234 -1.14 -2.08 -10.00
C GLY A 234 -0.14 -3.17 -10.38
N GLY A 235 0.58 -3.73 -9.39
CA GLY A 235 1.51 -4.84 -9.56
C GLY A 235 0.84 -6.22 -9.71
N ARG A 236 1.38 -7.09 -10.59
CA ARG A 236 0.83 -8.44 -10.86
C ARG A 236 1.10 -9.47 -9.75
N HIS A 237 2.05 -9.20 -8.86
CA HIS A 237 2.42 -10.09 -7.76
C HIS A 237 1.56 -9.88 -6.51
N ASN A 238 0.73 -8.84 -6.49
CA ASN A 238 -0.05 -8.46 -5.31
C ASN A 238 -1.46 -9.07 -5.29
N VAL A 239 -1.93 -9.54 -6.45
CA VAL A 239 -3.30 -10.02 -6.63
C VAL A 239 -3.30 -11.35 -7.38
N THR A 240 -4.42 -12.07 -7.29
CA THR A 240 -4.77 -13.23 -8.12
C THR A 240 -6.23 -13.14 -8.53
N THR A 241 -6.62 -13.87 -9.57
CA THR A 241 -8.03 -13.96 -10.01
C THR A 241 -8.96 -14.35 -8.86
N ASP A 242 -8.62 -15.38 -8.09
CA ASP A 242 -9.48 -15.89 -7.02
C ASP A 242 -9.64 -14.88 -5.87
N LEU A 243 -8.56 -14.19 -5.48
CA LEU A 243 -8.63 -13.14 -4.46
C LEU A 243 -9.49 -11.97 -4.91
N LEU A 244 -9.34 -11.55 -6.17
CA LEU A 244 -10.15 -10.48 -6.74
C LEU A 244 -11.61 -10.90 -6.90
N ASP A 245 -11.89 -12.16 -7.22
CA ASP A 245 -13.26 -12.68 -7.31
C ASP A 245 -13.97 -12.65 -5.96
N GLU A 246 -13.29 -13.03 -4.87
CA GLU A 246 -13.84 -12.91 -3.51
C GLU A 246 -13.99 -11.46 -3.03
N LEU A 247 -13.02 -10.60 -3.34
CA LEU A 247 -12.98 -9.23 -2.82
C LEU A 247 -13.88 -8.27 -3.60
N LEU A 248 -13.90 -8.39 -4.94
CA LEU A 248 -14.48 -7.41 -5.87
C LEU A 248 -15.62 -8.01 -6.72
N GLY A 249 -15.74 -9.34 -6.74
CA GLY A 249 -16.83 -10.06 -7.38
C GLY A 249 -16.36 -10.82 -8.61
N PRO A 250 -17.18 -11.75 -9.12
CA PRO A 250 -16.79 -12.57 -10.26
C PRO A 250 -16.60 -11.72 -11.52
N ARG A 251 -15.76 -12.20 -12.43
CA ARG A 251 -15.61 -11.64 -13.77
C ARG A 251 -16.97 -11.63 -14.50
N LEU A 252 -17.28 -10.50 -15.11
CA LEU A 252 -18.44 -10.32 -15.98
C LEU A 252 -18.25 -11.10 -17.28
N ALA A 253 -19.35 -11.59 -17.87
CA ALA A 253 -19.29 -12.37 -19.11
C ALA A 253 -18.77 -11.57 -20.31
N ASN A 254 -18.99 -10.25 -20.33
CA ASN A 254 -18.55 -9.32 -21.37
C ASN A 254 -18.30 -7.94 -20.76
N GLN A 255 -17.64 -7.05 -21.51
CA GLN A 255 -17.45 -5.67 -21.10
C GLN A 255 -18.78 -4.94 -20.90
N GLN A 256 -18.91 -4.24 -19.77
CA GLN A 256 -20.08 -3.45 -19.40
C GLN A 256 -19.63 -2.10 -18.83
N ASN A 257 -20.59 -1.18 -18.62
CA ASN A 257 -20.33 0.07 -17.92
C ASN A 257 -19.93 -0.21 -16.47
N GLY A 258 -18.87 0.46 -16.00
CA GLY A 258 -18.38 0.26 -14.64
C GLY A 258 -19.35 0.80 -13.58
N THR A 259 -19.50 0.07 -12.47
CA THR A 259 -20.44 0.40 -11.37
C THR A 259 -19.75 0.85 -10.08
N TRP A 260 -18.44 0.64 -9.99
CA TRP A 260 -17.58 1.06 -8.89
C TRP A 260 -16.24 1.58 -9.44
N THR A 261 -15.36 2.08 -8.58
CA THR A 261 -14.10 2.71 -9.01
C THR A 261 -12.88 2.02 -8.40
N ALA A 262 -11.95 1.63 -9.25
CA ALA A 262 -10.61 1.22 -8.85
C ALA A 262 -9.66 2.39 -9.10
N VAL A 263 -8.83 2.74 -8.11
CA VAL A 263 -7.80 3.77 -8.28
C VAL A 263 -6.44 3.12 -8.21
N VAL A 264 -5.66 3.30 -9.27
CA VAL A 264 -4.28 2.84 -9.35
C VAL A 264 -3.35 4.04 -9.13
N SER A 265 -2.67 4.05 -7.99
CA SER A 265 -1.72 5.10 -7.65
C SER A 265 -0.39 4.85 -8.36
N SER A 266 -0.26 5.20 -9.64
CA SER A 266 1.00 5.08 -10.41
C SER A 266 1.54 6.44 -10.83
N ALA A 267 2.84 6.50 -11.09
CA ALA A 267 3.50 7.67 -11.66
C ALA A 267 3.72 7.45 -13.16
N LYS A 268 3.46 8.46 -13.98
CA LYS A 268 3.70 8.40 -15.45
C LYS A 268 5.14 8.02 -15.84
N ALA A 269 6.09 8.27 -14.94
CA ALA A 269 7.50 7.94 -15.13
C ALA A 269 7.84 6.49 -14.80
N ASP A 270 6.92 5.75 -14.16
CA ASP A 270 7.03 4.31 -13.93
C ASP A 270 6.56 3.58 -15.20
N PRO A 271 7.47 2.92 -15.95
CA PRO A 271 7.09 2.19 -17.15
C PRO A 271 6.56 0.79 -16.85
N ASP A 272 6.68 0.34 -15.61
CA ASP A 272 6.30 -0.99 -15.16
C ASP A 272 4.87 -1.03 -14.62
N HIS A 273 4.38 0.09 -14.09
CA HIS A 273 3.04 0.20 -13.53
C HIS A 273 2.25 1.35 -14.16
N PRO A 274 0.92 1.21 -14.29
CA PRO A 274 0.11 0.05 -13.93
C PRO A 274 0.25 -1.10 -14.95
N ARG A 275 0.20 -2.34 -14.47
CA ARG A 275 0.24 -3.51 -15.36
C ARG A 275 -1.10 -3.69 -16.07
N LYS A 276 -1.06 -3.95 -17.38
CA LYS A 276 -2.25 -4.10 -18.23
C LYS A 276 -3.16 -5.23 -17.75
N SER A 277 -2.57 -6.36 -17.35
CA SER A 277 -3.27 -7.50 -16.72
C SER A 277 -4.06 -7.09 -15.48
N VAL A 278 -3.53 -6.19 -14.64
CA VAL A 278 -4.23 -5.69 -13.44
C VAL A 278 -5.37 -4.74 -13.82
N ILE A 279 -5.16 -3.82 -14.77
CA ILE A 279 -6.23 -2.95 -15.30
C ILE A 279 -7.37 -3.82 -15.84
N ARG A 280 -7.04 -4.80 -16.70
CA ARG A 280 -8.00 -5.75 -17.27
C ARG A 280 -8.78 -6.46 -16.19
N ALA A 281 -8.11 -6.98 -15.16
CA ALA A 281 -8.77 -7.70 -14.06
C ALA A 281 -9.77 -6.84 -13.29
N MET A 282 -9.48 -5.55 -13.08
CA MET A 282 -10.44 -4.63 -12.46
C MET A 282 -11.64 -4.38 -13.39
N ILE A 283 -11.40 -4.16 -14.69
CA ILE A 283 -12.46 -3.95 -15.68
C ILE A 283 -13.33 -5.20 -15.85
N HIS A 284 -12.75 -6.40 -15.81
CA HIS A 284 -13.49 -7.66 -15.84
C HIS A 284 -14.51 -7.75 -14.70
N ARG A 285 -14.27 -7.07 -13.57
CA ARG A 285 -15.16 -7.04 -12.40
C ARG A 285 -16.02 -5.78 -12.35
N GLY A 286 -16.13 -5.05 -13.46
CA GLY A 286 -17.00 -3.89 -13.59
C GLY A 286 -16.47 -2.61 -12.95
N ALA A 287 -15.15 -2.47 -12.80
CA ALA A 287 -14.54 -1.23 -12.32
C ALA A 287 -14.46 -0.16 -13.42
N ASN A 288 -14.70 1.10 -13.04
CA ASN A 288 -14.10 2.25 -13.70
C ASN A 288 -12.69 2.42 -13.14
N VAL A 289 -11.67 2.04 -13.91
CA VAL A 289 -10.26 2.14 -13.49
C VAL A 289 -9.74 3.54 -13.73
N LEU A 290 -9.21 4.19 -12.69
CA LEU A 290 -8.58 5.51 -12.76
C LEU A 290 -7.11 5.39 -12.35
N THR A 291 -6.20 5.98 -13.12
CA THR A 291 -4.78 6.08 -12.74
C THR A 291 -4.46 7.48 -12.24
N THR A 292 -3.49 7.62 -11.34
CA THR A 292 -3.00 8.95 -10.91
C THR A 292 -1.97 9.56 -11.86
N GLU A 293 -1.75 8.94 -13.02
CA GLU A 293 -0.79 9.45 -14.01
C GLU A 293 -1.25 10.80 -14.57
N GLY A 294 -0.37 11.80 -14.46
CA GLY A 294 -0.59 13.13 -15.00
C GLY A 294 -1.59 14.01 -14.24
N SER A 295 -2.43 13.47 -13.36
CA SER A 295 -3.39 14.27 -12.59
C SER A 295 -3.82 13.61 -11.27
N GLY A 296 -4.00 14.45 -10.24
CA GLY A 296 -4.62 14.04 -8.99
C GLY A 296 -6.05 13.54 -9.19
N LYS A 297 -6.51 12.66 -8.31
CA LYS A 297 -7.87 12.11 -8.33
C LYS A 297 -8.59 12.48 -7.05
N CYS A 298 -9.88 12.78 -7.17
CA CYS A 298 -10.75 13.07 -6.05
C CYS A 298 -11.99 12.19 -6.16
N VAL A 299 -12.31 11.53 -5.06
CA VAL A 299 -13.61 10.92 -4.84
C VAL A 299 -14.32 11.75 -3.79
N SER A 300 -15.53 12.20 -4.10
CA SER A 300 -16.32 13.02 -3.18
C SER A 300 -17.79 12.59 -3.18
N LYS A 301 -18.40 12.60 -2.00
CA LYS A 301 -19.84 12.46 -1.80
C LYS A 301 -20.22 13.33 -0.61
N GLY A 302 -21.20 14.21 -0.78
CA GLY A 302 -21.64 15.13 0.29
C GLY A 302 -20.53 16.05 0.81
N ALA A 303 -19.57 16.44 -0.02
CA ALA A 303 -18.45 17.29 0.34
C ALA A 303 -18.49 18.64 -0.43
N PRO A 304 -17.83 19.70 0.06
CA PRO A 304 -17.74 20.97 -0.67
C PRO A 304 -17.15 20.79 -2.07
N ASP A 305 -17.67 21.57 -3.02
CA ASP A 305 -17.06 21.68 -4.34
C ASP A 305 -15.65 22.29 -4.20
N ARG A 306 -14.72 21.70 -4.93
CA ARG A 306 -13.29 22.07 -4.95
C ARG A 306 -12.77 22.21 -6.38
N GLY A 307 -13.66 22.31 -7.36
CA GLY A 307 -13.30 22.51 -8.77
C GLY A 307 -12.76 21.25 -9.46
N TRP A 308 -13.10 20.06 -8.96
CA TRP A 308 -12.78 18.79 -9.62
C TRP A 308 -13.83 18.46 -10.67
N TYR A 309 -13.39 17.83 -11.75
CA TYR A 309 -14.25 17.36 -12.84
C TYR A 309 -14.19 15.83 -12.96
N ALA A 310 -15.14 15.26 -13.71
CA ALA A 310 -15.18 13.82 -13.95
C ALA A 310 -13.91 13.35 -14.66
N ALA A 311 -13.22 12.38 -14.06
CA ALA A 311 -12.06 11.74 -14.67
C ALA A 311 -12.51 10.71 -15.71
N THR A 312 -11.76 10.59 -16.81
CA THR A 312 -11.95 9.55 -17.81
C THR A 312 -11.32 8.24 -17.32
N PRO A 313 -12.06 7.12 -17.27
CA PRO A 313 -11.49 5.81 -16.97
C PRO A 313 -10.49 5.33 -18.03
N GLU A 314 -9.55 4.50 -17.62
CA GLU A 314 -8.64 3.81 -18.53
C GLU A 314 -9.43 2.95 -19.53
N PRO A 315 -9.05 2.97 -20.82
CA PRO A 315 -9.64 2.08 -21.80
C PRO A 315 -9.24 0.64 -21.50
N TYR A 316 -10.06 -0.32 -21.95
CA TYR A 316 -9.73 -1.73 -21.85
C TYR A 316 -8.48 -2.08 -22.68
N PRO A 317 -7.39 -2.61 -22.06
CA PRO A 317 -6.20 -3.02 -22.80
C PRO A 317 -6.48 -4.29 -23.64
N PRO A 318 -6.29 -4.28 -24.98
CA PRO A 318 -6.49 -5.48 -25.82
C PRO A 318 -5.39 -6.53 -25.65
N GLU A 319 -4.29 -6.16 -25.00
CA GLU A 319 -3.11 -6.98 -24.73
C GLU A 319 -2.76 -6.90 -23.24
N GLN A 320 -2.02 -7.90 -22.76
CA GLN A 320 -1.50 -7.93 -21.40
C GLN A 320 -0.09 -8.52 -21.38
N GLU A 321 0.58 -8.34 -20.26
CA GLU A 321 1.86 -9.00 -20.00
C GLU A 321 1.70 -10.53 -19.95
N ASP A 322 2.62 -11.25 -20.60
CA ASP A 322 2.82 -12.70 -20.48
C ASP A 322 3.67 -13.08 -19.25
#